data_AF-A0A2W4KT64-F1
#
_entry.id   AF-A0A2W4KT64-F1
#
_cell.length_a   1.000
_cell.length_b   1.000
_cell.length_c   1.000
_cell.angle_alpha   90.00
_cell.angle_beta   90.00
_cell.angle_gamma   90.00
#
_symmetry.space_group_name_H-M   'P 1'
#
loop_
_entity.id
_entity.type
_entity.pdbx_description
1 polymer ?
#
loop_
_entity_poly.entity_id
_entity_poly.type
_entity_poly.pdbx_seq_one_letter_code
_entity_poly.pdbx_strand_id
1 'polypeptide(L)'
;DAVRVDPLQTWFSPFSLLVGALTVALCAYLAAVYLAVETSGELQEDFRRRALAAGAAVALLAAILLPLAPHTAPHLWGLLSERGRPLVLAGALLAALSAWLVWRRLFRLARLAAVAEVVVLLWGWALGQWPYLIYPDVTVFNAAASDPTLRFMLRAIPVGLLILLPSLWLLFAVFKGDNPAADKPAAGEPRGSGREPG
;
A
#
# COMPACT_ATOMS: atom_id res chain seq x y z
N ASP A 1 0.74 6.92 -40.39
CA ASP A 1 -0.39 6.07 -39.98
C ASP A 1 -0.68 6.26 -38.49
N ALA A 2 -1.80 6.90 -38.15
CA ALA A 2 -2.23 7.01 -36.77
C ALA A 2 -2.78 5.63 -36.33
N VAL A 3 -2.07 4.95 -35.44
CA VAL A 3 -2.56 3.71 -34.82
C VAL A 3 -3.86 4.06 -34.09
N ARG A 4 -5.01 3.68 -34.66
CA ARG A 4 -6.31 3.82 -34.00
C ARG A 4 -6.40 2.70 -32.98
N VAL A 5 -6.08 3.01 -31.73
CA VAL A 5 -6.36 2.12 -30.60
C VAL A 5 -7.73 2.52 -30.07
N ASP A 6 -8.67 1.58 -30.01
CA ASP A 6 -9.96 1.84 -29.38
C ASP A 6 -9.73 2.13 -27.89
N PRO A 7 -10.06 3.35 -27.40
CA PRO A 7 -9.77 3.72 -26.02
C PRO A 7 -10.46 2.77 -25.03
N LEU A 8 -11.72 2.41 -25.30
CA LEU A 8 -12.47 1.50 -24.45
C LEU A 8 -11.81 0.12 -24.33
N GLN A 9 -11.30 -0.45 -25.43
CA GLN A 9 -10.63 -1.75 -25.38
C GLN A 9 -9.28 -1.68 -24.64
N THR A 10 -8.60 -0.54 -24.70
CA THR A 10 -7.32 -0.34 -23.99
C THR A 10 -7.56 -0.24 -22.49
N TRP A 11 -8.53 0.58 -22.09
CA TRP A 11 -8.87 0.86 -20.68
C TRP A 11 -9.49 -0.37 -19.99
N PHE A 12 -10.35 -1.12 -20.70
CA PHE A 12 -10.98 -2.36 -20.21
C PHE A 12 -10.24 -3.63 -20.65
N SER A 13 -8.97 -3.52 -21.02
CA SER A 13 -8.16 -4.69 -21.31
C SER A 13 -8.05 -5.59 -20.06
N PRO A 14 -8.07 -6.93 -20.21
CA PRO A 14 -7.98 -7.85 -19.06
C PRO A 14 -6.75 -7.58 -18.17
N PHE A 15 -5.63 -7.21 -18.78
CA PHE A 15 -4.42 -6.84 -18.06
C PHE A 15 -4.61 -5.59 -17.18
N SER A 16 -5.22 -4.53 -17.71
CA SER A 16 -5.48 -3.29 -16.96
C SER A 16 -6.46 -3.54 -15.80
N LEU A 17 -7.49 -4.35 -16.02
CA LEU A 17 -8.44 -4.73 -14.96
C LEU A 17 -7.76 -5.55 -13.86
N LEU A 18 -6.89 -6.48 -14.21
CA LEU A 18 -6.13 -7.27 -13.23
C LEU A 18 -5.17 -6.41 -12.40
N VAL A 19 -4.44 -5.49 -13.04
CA VAL A 19 -3.56 -4.54 -12.34
C VAL A 19 -4.37 -3.62 -11.41
N GLY A 20 -5.52 -3.14 -11.88
CA GLY A 20 -6.45 -2.36 -11.05
C GLY A 20 -6.96 -3.14 -9.84
N ALA A 21 -7.40 -4.38 -10.05
CA ALA A 21 -7.86 -5.28 -8.98
C ALA A 21 -6.74 -5.58 -7.97
N LEU A 22 -5.51 -5.82 -8.44
CA LEU A 22 -4.34 -6.01 -7.58
C LEU A 22 -4.09 -4.79 -6.71
N THR A 23 -4.18 -3.59 -7.28
CA THR A 23 -4.00 -2.32 -6.57
C THR A 23 -5.06 -2.13 -5.49
N VAL A 24 -6.32 -2.41 -5.80
CA VAL A 24 -7.42 -2.35 -4.82
C VAL A 24 -7.20 -3.36 -3.68
N ALA A 25 -6.79 -4.58 -4.00
CA ALA A 25 -6.51 -5.62 -3.00
C ALA A 25 -5.34 -5.22 -2.07
N LEU A 26 -4.28 -4.60 -2.62
CA LEU A 26 -3.16 -4.04 -1.84
C LEU A 26 -3.62 -2.92 -0.91
N CYS A 27 -4.45 -1.99 -1.40
CA CYS A 27 -5.03 -0.94 -0.56
C CYS A 27 -5.90 -1.50 0.57
N ALA A 28 -6.74 -2.49 0.27
CA ALA A 28 -7.57 -3.16 1.26
C ALA A 28 -6.72 -3.89 2.31
N TYR A 29 -5.63 -4.54 1.87
CA TYR A 29 -4.66 -5.18 2.76
C TYR A 29 -4.01 -4.18 3.72
N LEU A 30 -3.48 -3.07 3.20
CA LEU A 30 -2.89 -2.01 4.01
C LEU A 30 -3.90 -1.44 5.02
N ALA A 31 -5.10 -1.11 4.57
CA ALA A 31 -6.15 -0.60 5.45
C ALA A 31 -6.46 -1.58 6.58
N ALA A 32 -6.60 -2.87 6.28
CA ALA A 32 -6.88 -3.90 7.28
C ALA A 32 -5.72 -4.09 8.27
N VAL A 33 -4.46 -4.06 7.80
CA VAL A 33 -3.27 -4.15 8.69
C VAL A 33 -3.17 -2.93 9.60
N TYR A 34 -3.40 -1.72 9.08
CA TYR A 34 -3.42 -0.51 9.90
C TYR A 34 -4.54 -0.56 10.94
N LEU A 35 -5.76 -0.92 10.55
CA LEU A 35 -6.90 -1.03 11.47
C LEU A 35 -6.70 -2.13 12.51
N ALA A 36 -6.04 -3.24 12.18
CA ALA A 36 -5.69 -4.28 13.14
C ALA A 36 -4.68 -3.79 14.21
N VAL A 37 -3.85 -2.79 13.90
CA VAL A 37 -2.96 -2.15 14.89
C VAL A 37 -3.72 -1.19 15.81
N GLU A 38 -4.74 -0.52 15.28
CA GLU A 38 -5.50 0.51 16.02
C GLU A 38 -6.71 -0.05 16.79
N THR A 39 -7.04 -1.33 16.64
CA THR A 39 -8.19 -1.97 17.29
C THR A 39 -7.75 -3.06 18.28
N SER A 40 -8.63 -3.42 19.21
CA SER A 40 -8.44 -4.48 20.21
C SER A 40 -9.67 -5.40 20.32
N GLY A 41 -9.48 -6.62 20.83
CA GLY A 41 -10.59 -7.55 21.08
C GLY A 41 -11.15 -8.17 19.78
N GLU A 42 -12.48 -8.32 19.71
CA GLU A 42 -13.14 -8.99 18.58
C GLU A 42 -12.95 -8.26 17.24
N LEU A 43 -12.97 -6.92 17.26
CA LEU A 43 -12.80 -6.10 16.06
C LEU A 43 -11.40 -6.26 15.45
N GLN A 44 -10.37 -6.43 16.29
CA GLN A 44 -9.01 -6.69 15.84
C GLN A 44 -8.90 -8.03 15.10
N GLU A 45 -9.62 -9.04 15.58
CA GLU A 45 -9.67 -10.36 14.95
C GLU A 45 -10.41 -10.33 13.60
N ASP A 46 -11.46 -9.51 13.47
CA ASP A 46 -12.13 -9.27 12.19
C ASP A 46 -11.17 -8.63 11.17
N PHE A 47 -10.46 -7.56 11.56
CA PHE A 47 -9.46 -6.95 10.68
C PHE A 47 -8.29 -7.87 10.35
N ARG A 48 -7.88 -8.74 11.27
CA ARG A 48 -6.88 -9.78 11.00
C ARG A 48 -7.34 -10.72 9.89
N ARG A 49 -8.59 -11.19 9.95
CA ARG A 49 -9.16 -12.07 8.91
C ARG A 49 -9.27 -11.35 7.57
N ARG A 50 -9.72 -10.10 7.57
CA ARG A 50 -9.78 -9.26 6.37
C ARG A 50 -8.39 -9.01 5.77
N ALA A 51 -7.38 -8.78 6.59
CA ALA A 51 -6.00 -8.64 6.14
C ALA A 51 -5.48 -9.94 5.50
N LEU A 52 -5.76 -11.10 6.09
CA LEU A 52 -5.36 -12.38 5.48
C LEU A 52 -6.11 -12.67 4.17
N ALA A 53 -7.41 -12.37 4.10
CA ALA A 53 -8.20 -12.53 2.88
C ALA A 53 -7.72 -11.59 1.76
N ALA A 54 -7.48 -10.31 2.08
CA ALA A 54 -6.93 -9.35 1.13
C ALA A 54 -5.52 -9.74 0.68
N GLY A 55 -4.65 -10.17 1.60
CA GLY A 55 -3.31 -10.67 1.28
C GLY A 55 -3.34 -11.91 0.38
N ALA A 56 -4.28 -12.83 0.60
CA ALA A 56 -4.50 -13.96 -0.28
C ALA A 56 -4.98 -13.51 -1.68
N ALA A 57 -5.89 -12.54 -1.75
CA ALA A 57 -6.33 -11.97 -3.03
C ALA A 57 -5.17 -11.30 -3.79
N VAL A 58 -4.30 -10.55 -3.10
CA VAL A 58 -3.07 -9.98 -3.67
C VAL A 58 -2.18 -11.08 -4.23
N ALA A 59 -1.92 -12.14 -3.45
CA ALA A 59 -1.06 -13.25 -3.87
C ALA A 59 -1.63 -13.98 -5.11
N LEU A 60 -2.94 -14.21 -5.15
CA LEU A 60 -3.62 -14.84 -6.28
C LEU A 60 -3.55 -13.96 -7.53
N LEU A 61 -3.87 -12.67 -7.41
CA LEU A 61 -3.83 -11.72 -8.52
C LEU A 61 -2.40 -11.55 -9.05
N ALA A 62 -1.41 -11.48 -8.16
CA ALA A 62 0.00 -11.44 -8.54
C ALA A 62 0.42 -12.71 -9.26
N ALA A 63 0.01 -13.90 -8.78
CA ALA A 63 0.30 -15.18 -9.42
C ALA A 63 -0.33 -15.31 -10.82
N ILE A 64 -1.47 -14.66 -11.06
CA ILE A 64 -2.10 -14.57 -12.40
C ILE A 64 -1.35 -13.55 -13.28
N LEU A 65 -1.00 -12.37 -12.76
CA LEU A 65 -0.36 -11.31 -13.52
C LEU A 65 1.07 -11.65 -13.96
N LEU A 66 1.85 -12.31 -13.10
CA LEU A 66 3.26 -12.63 -13.35
C LEU A 66 3.51 -13.40 -14.67
N PRO A 67 2.78 -14.48 -14.99
CA PRO A 67 2.94 -15.19 -16.27
C PRO A 67 2.34 -14.43 -17.46
N LEU A 68 1.40 -13.51 -17.25
CA LEU A 68 0.80 -12.70 -18.32
C LEU A 68 1.73 -11.55 -18.76
N ALA A 69 2.49 -10.99 -17.82
CA ALA A 69 3.41 -9.88 -18.05
C ALA A 69 4.38 -10.05 -19.26
N PRO A 70 5.06 -11.19 -19.47
CA PRO A 70 5.93 -11.37 -20.64
C PRO A 70 5.20 -11.32 -21.98
N HIS A 71 3.91 -11.69 -22.02
CA HIS A 71 3.12 -11.72 -23.25
C HIS A 71 2.49 -10.37 -23.58
N THR A 72 2.04 -9.64 -22.56
CA THR A 72 1.35 -8.35 -22.74
C THR A 72 2.32 -7.17 -22.77
N ALA A 73 3.46 -7.28 -22.08
CA ALA A 73 4.43 -6.21 -21.98
C ALA A 73 5.88 -6.74 -22.01
N PRO A 74 6.32 -7.34 -23.13
CA PRO A 74 7.62 -8.00 -23.24
C PRO A 74 8.81 -7.08 -22.93
N HIS A 75 8.69 -5.79 -23.22
CA HIS A 75 9.74 -4.80 -22.90
C HIS A 75 9.83 -4.48 -21.40
N LEU A 76 8.69 -4.29 -20.73
CA LEU A 76 8.65 -4.11 -19.27
C LEU A 76 9.16 -5.37 -18.56
N TRP A 77 8.82 -6.55 -19.08
CA TRP A 77 9.32 -7.82 -18.55
C TRP A 77 10.84 -7.98 -18.73
N GLY A 78 11.38 -7.60 -19.89
CA GLY A 78 12.83 -7.62 -20.14
C GLY A 78 13.61 -6.73 -19.16
N LEU A 79 13.11 -5.51 -18.91
CA LEU A 79 13.71 -4.56 -17.95
C LEU A 79 13.56 -5.00 -16.49
N LEU A 80 12.40 -5.58 -16.12
CA LEU A 80 12.22 -6.21 -14.81
C LEU A 80 13.15 -7.43 -14.63
N SER A 81 13.48 -8.16 -15.70
CA SER A 81 14.24 -9.40 -15.60
C SER A 81 15.72 -9.20 -15.23
N GLU A 82 16.36 -8.11 -15.64
CA GLU A 82 17.80 -7.92 -15.31
C GLU A 82 18.04 -7.23 -13.96
N ARG A 83 17.24 -6.21 -13.62
CA ARG A 83 17.44 -5.42 -12.39
C ARG A 83 16.28 -5.52 -11.40
N GLY A 84 15.08 -5.86 -11.88
CA GLY A 84 13.86 -5.91 -11.08
C GLY A 84 13.63 -7.22 -10.33
N ARG A 85 14.21 -8.36 -10.78
CA ARG A 85 14.07 -9.67 -10.12
C ARG A 85 14.38 -9.65 -8.62
N PRO A 86 15.49 -9.07 -8.13
CA PRO A 86 15.74 -9.03 -6.69
C PRO A 86 14.68 -8.20 -5.94
N LEU A 87 14.15 -7.14 -6.54
CA LEU A 87 13.10 -6.32 -5.93
C LEU A 87 11.75 -7.03 -5.91
N VAL A 88 11.39 -7.75 -6.98
CA VAL A 88 10.17 -8.58 -7.00
C VAL A 88 10.26 -9.66 -5.94
N LEU A 89 11.41 -10.33 -5.81
CA LEU A 89 11.64 -11.32 -4.75
C LEU A 89 11.58 -10.67 -3.37
N ALA A 90 12.24 -9.53 -3.17
CA ALA A 90 12.19 -8.81 -1.90
C ALA A 90 10.77 -8.37 -1.53
N GLY A 91 9.99 -7.87 -2.50
CA GLY A 91 8.58 -7.52 -2.33
C GLY A 91 7.74 -8.73 -1.94
N ALA A 92 7.88 -9.85 -2.66
CA ALA A 92 7.17 -11.09 -2.33
C ALA A 92 7.53 -11.63 -0.94
N LEU A 93 8.81 -11.55 -0.55
CA LEU A 93 9.26 -11.94 0.79
C LEU A 93 8.71 -11.02 1.88
N LEU A 94 8.66 -9.70 1.63
CA LEU A 94 8.09 -8.73 2.57
C LEU A 94 6.57 -8.92 2.70
N ALA A 95 5.87 -9.21 1.61
CA ALA A 95 4.45 -9.55 1.61
C ALA A 95 4.18 -10.81 2.45
N ALA A 96 4.96 -11.88 2.21
CA ALA A 96 4.85 -13.12 2.97
C ALA A 96 5.19 -12.91 4.46
N LEU A 97 6.23 -12.12 4.75
CA LEU A 97 6.61 -11.75 6.11
C LEU A 97 5.49 -10.97 6.79
N SER A 98 4.90 -9.98 6.11
CA SER A 98 3.80 -9.19 6.63
C SER A 98 2.58 -10.07 6.93
N ALA A 99 2.17 -10.93 6.00
CA ALA A 99 1.08 -11.89 6.21
C ALA A 99 1.37 -12.86 7.37
N TRP A 100 2.61 -13.36 7.49
CA TRP A 100 3.02 -14.20 8.60
C TRP A 100 2.98 -13.46 9.94
N LEU A 101 3.40 -12.19 9.99
CA LEU A 101 3.34 -11.35 11.18
C LEU A 101 1.89 -11.06 11.59
N VAL A 102 0.98 -10.83 10.63
CA VAL A 102 -0.46 -10.73 10.88
C VAL A 102 -0.99 -12.03 11.48
N TRP A 103 -0.56 -13.18 10.96
CA TRP A 103 -0.96 -14.48 11.49
C TRP A 103 -0.44 -14.72 12.91
N ARG A 104 0.81 -14.33 13.19
CA ARG A 104 1.45 -14.37 14.53
C ARG A 104 0.92 -13.30 15.50
N ARG A 105 -0.04 -12.46 15.09
CA ARG A 105 -0.60 -11.34 15.88
C ARG A 105 0.41 -10.26 16.26
N LEU A 106 1.50 -10.14 15.49
CA LEU A 106 2.54 -9.12 15.66
C LEU A 106 2.25 -7.89 14.78
N PHE A 107 1.10 -7.24 15.01
CA PHE A 107 0.52 -6.25 14.08
C PHE A 107 1.42 -5.03 13.82
N ARG A 108 2.17 -4.54 14.82
CA ARG A 108 3.09 -3.40 14.63
C ARG A 108 4.22 -3.73 13.65
N LEU A 109 4.78 -4.94 13.76
CA LEU A 109 5.81 -5.41 12.84
C LEU A 109 5.20 -5.71 11.46
N ALA A 110 3.99 -6.27 11.41
CA ALA A 110 3.27 -6.47 10.15
C ALA A 110 3.09 -5.16 9.39
N ARG A 111 2.70 -4.07 10.08
CA ARG A 111 2.58 -2.75 9.48
C ARG A 111 3.91 -2.25 8.89
N LEU A 112 5.02 -2.43 9.60
CA LEU A 112 6.34 -2.04 9.10
C LEU A 112 6.74 -2.86 7.87
N ALA A 113 6.49 -4.17 7.89
CA ALA A 113 6.75 -5.05 6.76
C ALA A 113 5.90 -4.66 5.54
N ALA A 114 4.60 -4.36 5.73
CA ALA A 114 3.72 -3.90 4.67
C ALA A 114 4.15 -2.55 4.07
N VAL A 115 4.62 -1.60 4.91
CA VAL A 115 5.18 -0.33 4.40
C VAL A 115 6.45 -0.58 3.59
N ALA A 116 7.35 -1.43 4.08
CA ALA A 116 8.56 -1.79 3.36
C ALA A 116 8.25 -2.48 2.03
N GLU A 117 7.26 -3.39 2.01
CA GLU A 117 6.76 -4.06 0.81
C GLU A 117 6.33 -3.04 -0.26
N VAL A 118 5.47 -2.09 0.10
CA VAL A 118 4.97 -1.05 -0.82
C VAL A 118 6.12 -0.21 -1.36
N VAL A 119 7.08 0.17 -0.50
CA VAL A 119 8.27 0.92 -0.93
C VAL A 119 9.08 0.12 -1.95
N VAL A 120 9.33 -1.17 -1.69
CA VAL A 120 10.05 -2.05 -2.62
C VAL A 120 9.30 -2.22 -3.93
N LEU A 121 7.96 -2.36 -3.88
CA LEU A 121 7.11 -2.47 -5.07
C LEU A 121 7.21 -1.21 -5.94
N LEU A 122 7.10 -0.01 -5.34
CA LEU A 122 7.22 1.26 -6.06
C LEU A 122 8.62 1.45 -6.66
N TRP A 123 9.67 1.07 -5.94
CA TRP A 123 11.03 1.07 -6.47
C TRP A 123 11.21 0.07 -7.60
N GLY A 124 10.63 -1.13 -7.49
CA GLY A 124 10.66 -2.16 -8.52
C GLY A 124 10.01 -1.69 -9.81
N TRP A 125 8.86 -1.03 -9.70
CA TRP A 125 8.18 -0.38 -10.82
C TRP A 125 9.02 0.76 -11.42
N ALA A 126 9.55 1.67 -10.59
CA ALA A 126 10.33 2.81 -11.06
C ALA A 126 11.61 2.39 -11.80
N LEU A 127 12.30 1.34 -11.32
CA LEU A 127 13.47 0.77 -11.98
C LEU A 127 13.09 -0.04 -13.23
N GLY A 128 11.94 -0.70 -13.21
CA GLY A 128 11.44 -1.49 -14.34
C GLY A 128 11.07 -0.66 -15.57
N GLN A 129 10.67 0.60 -15.40
CA GLN A 129 10.39 1.50 -16.52
C GLN A 129 11.62 2.29 -17.00
N TRP A 130 12.65 2.46 -16.16
CA TRP A 130 13.83 3.27 -16.49
C TRP A 130 14.53 2.78 -17.78
N PRO A 131 14.88 3.65 -18.74
CA PRO A 131 14.83 5.12 -18.73
C PRO A 131 13.55 5.74 -19.31
N TYR A 132 12.53 4.94 -19.59
CA TYR A 132 11.29 5.37 -20.25
C TYR A 132 10.24 5.80 -19.23
N LEU A 133 9.48 6.83 -19.59
CA LEU A 133 8.27 7.24 -18.89
C LEU A 133 7.02 6.77 -19.65
N ILE A 134 7.04 6.89 -20.98
CA ILE A 134 6.05 6.30 -21.89
C ILE A 134 6.83 5.68 -23.05
N TYR A 135 6.87 4.35 -23.10
CA TYR A 135 7.56 3.64 -24.17
C TYR A 135 6.82 3.82 -25.51
N PRO A 136 7.52 3.96 -26.66
CA PRO A 136 8.98 4.04 -26.80
C PRO A 136 9.53 5.48 -26.80
N ASP A 137 8.70 6.49 -27.07
CA ASP A 137 9.21 7.80 -27.48
C ASP A 137 9.51 8.75 -26.31
N VAL A 138 8.97 8.51 -25.12
CA VAL A 138 9.10 9.42 -23.97
C VAL A 138 10.04 8.81 -22.93
N THR A 139 11.21 9.42 -22.80
CA THR A 139 12.26 9.08 -21.83
C THR A 139 12.33 10.13 -20.72
N VAL A 140 12.91 9.76 -19.58
CA VAL A 140 13.17 10.71 -18.47
C VAL A 140 14.03 11.89 -18.94
N PHE A 141 14.90 11.68 -19.92
CA PHE A 141 15.81 12.69 -20.45
C PHE A 141 15.13 13.66 -21.42
N ASN A 142 14.23 13.17 -22.29
CA ASN A 142 13.54 14.03 -23.26
C ASN A 142 12.27 14.69 -22.69
N ALA A 143 11.70 14.11 -21.63
CA ALA A 143 10.57 14.70 -20.88
C ALA A 143 11.03 15.64 -19.76
N ALA A 144 12.35 15.81 -19.59
CA ALA A 144 12.92 16.66 -18.56
C ALA A 144 12.49 18.13 -18.77
N ALA A 145 12.06 18.78 -17.69
CA ALA A 145 11.83 20.22 -17.69
C ALA A 145 13.16 20.98 -17.82
N SER A 146 13.09 22.29 -18.06
CA SER A 146 14.28 23.15 -18.13
C SER A 146 15.10 23.10 -16.83
N ASP A 147 16.44 23.19 -16.95
CA ASP A 147 17.38 23.15 -15.81
C ASP A 147 17.02 24.08 -14.62
N PRO A 148 16.51 25.31 -14.83
CA PRO A 148 16.07 26.15 -13.72
C PRO A 148 14.88 25.54 -12.97
N THR A 149 13.91 24.96 -13.68
CA THR A 149 12.72 24.31 -13.11
C THR A 149 13.11 23.07 -12.31
N LEU A 150 14.01 22.22 -12.85
CA LEU A 150 14.50 21.04 -12.14
C LEU A 150 15.22 21.43 -10.84
N ARG A 151 16.11 22.42 -10.89
CA ARG A 151 16.82 22.93 -9.70
C ARG A 151 15.87 23.53 -8.67
N PHE A 152 14.81 24.20 -9.11
CA PHE A 152 13.77 24.73 -8.24
C PHE A 152 13.00 23.60 -7.56
N MET A 153 12.49 22.62 -8.32
CA MET A 153 11.76 21.47 -7.79
C MET A 153 12.62 20.66 -6.81
N LEU A 154 13.90 20.43 -7.13
CA LEU A 154 14.83 19.70 -6.27
C LEU A 154 15.02 20.35 -4.89
N ARG A 155 14.87 21.68 -4.80
CA ARG A 155 14.92 22.42 -3.52
C ARG A 155 13.54 22.55 -2.87
N ALA A 156 12.48 22.74 -3.66
CA ALA A 156 11.13 22.95 -3.17
C ALA A 156 10.55 21.68 -2.52
N ILE A 157 10.76 20.49 -3.11
CA ILE A 157 10.27 19.21 -2.58
C ILE A 157 10.74 18.94 -1.14
N PRO A 158 12.05 18.98 -0.81
CA PRO A 158 12.49 18.73 0.56
C PRO A 158 12.01 19.80 1.55
N VAL A 159 11.90 21.06 1.13
CA VAL A 159 11.32 22.13 1.96
C VAL A 159 9.85 21.85 2.26
N GLY A 160 9.07 21.45 1.25
CA GLY A 160 7.68 21.04 1.44
C GLY A 160 7.56 19.82 2.36
N LEU A 161 8.45 18.83 2.20
CA LEU A 161 8.48 17.63 3.04
C LEU A 161 8.83 17.95 4.50
N LEU A 162 9.70 18.94 4.73
CA LEU A 162 10.06 19.44 6.06
C LEU A 162 8.88 20.10 6.78
N ILE A 163 7.88 20.60 6.05
CA ILE A 163 6.65 21.15 6.63
C ILE A 163 5.60 20.03 6.79
N LEU A 164 5.45 19.19 5.77
CA LEU A 164 4.45 18.13 5.71
C LEU A 164 4.66 17.06 6.79
N LEU A 165 5.89 16.55 6.95
CA LEU A 165 6.18 15.46 7.88
C LEU A 165 5.92 15.85 9.35
N PRO A 166 6.37 17.01 9.86
CA PRO A 166 6.03 17.45 11.22
C PRO A 166 4.54 17.68 11.40
N SER A 167 3.84 18.22 10.39
CA SER A 167 2.39 18.42 10.47
C SER A 167 1.64 17.10 10.61
N LEU A 168 2.01 16.08 9.83
CA LEU A 168 1.42 14.74 9.96
C LEU A 168 1.78 14.09 11.29
N TRP A 169 3.03 14.26 11.75
CA TRP A 169 3.44 13.76 13.04
C TRP A 169 2.63 14.41 14.18
N LEU A 170 2.45 15.73 14.15
CA LEU A 170 1.64 16.46 15.12
C LEU A 170 0.18 15.99 15.09
N LEU A 171 -0.39 15.82 13.89
CA LEU A 171 -1.75 15.28 13.72
C LEU A 171 -1.88 13.92 14.40
N PHE A 172 -0.99 12.98 14.08
CA PHE A 172 -1.05 11.66 14.70
C PHE A 172 -0.73 11.69 16.20
N ALA A 173 0.19 12.54 16.67
CA ALA A 173 0.51 12.66 18.09
C ALA A 173 -0.69 13.19 18.90
N VAL A 174 -1.41 14.19 18.37
CA VAL A 174 -2.57 14.80 19.05
C VAL A 174 -3.76 13.84 19.07
N PHE A 175 -4.11 13.23 17.92
CA PHE A 175 -5.29 12.37 17.84
C PHE A 175 -5.08 10.97 18.44
N LYS A 176 -3.83 10.58 18.68
CA LYS A 176 -3.48 9.27 19.25
C LYS A 176 -3.00 9.33 20.70
N GLY A 177 -2.76 10.53 21.24
CA GLY A 177 -2.52 10.74 22.66
C GLY A 177 -3.77 10.40 23.48
N ASP A 178 -3.58 9.87 24.69
CA ASP A 178 -4.62 9.36 25.58
C ASP A 178 -5.84 10.29 25.62
N ASN A 179 -6.99 9.79 25.18
CA ASN A 179 -8.25 10.53 25.18
C ASN A 179 -8.82 10.55 26.60
N PRO A 180 -8.73 11.66 27.37
CA PRO A 180 -9.16 11.69 28.77
C PRO A 180 -10.68 11.58 28.91
N ALA A 181 -11.43 11.69 27.79
CA ALA A 181 -12.87 11.50 27.75
C ALA A 181 -13.30 10.02 27.71
N ALA A 182 -12.40 9.11 27.30
CA ALA A 182 -12.67 7.66 27.28
C ALA A 182 -12.48 7.01 28.65
N ASP A 183 -11.73 7.65 29.56
CA ASP A 183 -11.44 7.16 30.91
C ASP A 183 -12.43 7.69 31.97
N LYS A 184 -13.56 8.27 31.55
CA LYS A 184 -14.65 8.51 32.51
C LYS A 184 -15.31 7.16 32.80
N PRO A 185 -15.16 6.59 34.01
CA PRO A 185 -15.99 5.46 34.39
C PRO A 185 -17.43 5.95 34.30
N ALA A 186 -18.30 5.15 33.68
CA ALA A 186 -19.74 5.38 33.76
C ALA A 186 -20.08 5.55 35.25
N ALA A 187 -20.38 6.80 35.62
CA ALA A 187 -20.61 7.17 37.00
C ALA A 187 -21.87 6.44 37.46
N GLY A 188 -21.64 5.43 38.32
CA GLY A 188 -22.60 4.87 39.26
C GLY A 188 -24.00 4.64 38.70
N GLU A 189 -24.21 3.51 38.05
CA GLU A 189 -25.52 2.87 38.09
C GLU A 189 -25.66 2.22 39.48
N PRO A 190 -26.53 2.74 40.37
CA PRO A 190 -26.72 2.14 41.68
C PRO A 190 -27.37 0.77 41.47
N ARG A 191 -26.63 -0.30 41.79
CA ARG A 191 -27.19 -1.63 41.95
C ARG A 191 -28.29 -1.54 43.02
N GLY A 192 -29.54 -1.55 42.56
CA GLY A 192 -30.72 -1.77 43.38
C GLY A 192 -30.61 -3.14 44.06
N SER A 193 -30.02 -3.13 45.24
CA SER A 193 -30.12 -4.18 46.25
C SER A 193 -31.53 -4.15 46.81
N GLY A 194 -32.35 -5.13 46.45
CA GLY A 194 -33.70 -5.31 46.96
C GLY A 194 -34.16 -6.74 46.79
N ARG A 195 -33.40 -7.71 47.30
CA ARG A 195 -33.96 -9.02 47.66
C ARG A 195 -34.66 -8.84 49.00
N GLU A 196 -35.98 -8.82 49.01
CA GLU A 196 -36.75 -9.13 50.22
C GLU A 196 -36.87 -10.65 50.36
N PRO A 197 -36.58 -11.24 51.53
CA PRO A 197 -37.05 -12.55 51.93
C PRO A 197 -38.35 -12.42 52.73
N GLY A 198 -39.41 -13.10 52.29
CA GLY A 198 -40.70 -13.17 52.96
C GLY A 198 -41.71 -13.96 52.15
#